data_AF-A0A6A4V641-F1
#
_entry.id   AF-A0A6A4V641-F1
#
_cell.length_a   1.000
_cell.length_b   1.000
_cell.length_c   1.000
_cell.angle_alpha   90.00
_cell.angle_beta   90.00
_cell.angle_gamma   90.00
#
_symmetry.space_group_name_H-M   'P 1'
#
loop_
_entity.id
_entity.type
_entity.pdbx_description
1 polymer ?
#
loop_
_entity_poly.entity_id
_entity_poly.type
_entity_poly.pdbx_seq_one_letter_code
_entity_poly.pdbx_strand_id
1 'polypeptide(L)'
;MRKSLLVFLLTLSLISGLPYKAVRAIDCIGDRYSVDQIISQTEKLSLGCFALTDYDGAANLLTLSITDPNQDGNLTDALKNVTITYFGDNPNTTTVVETDFSKIVAADRAMAYSQNLVYTNSPTMNIYANSALTTTYTYMDDRNPLYYYSTTRFSGTGNITPSNLSALISVNGAKGYVNVNQIQIIPLIYMDNGWTYNFDIDTGVKSLAVKQAYYIVVEEDKQTINGIKKFKQLKLILNFISTFNSSYEIGLAPDWLPIGTYYSPDGIYFFTDVDLKNPVLNGTSIGKFYNYYAFTNLRSKSNYTGAEINSYLDYYQVVNKQDPNASTMTNTGDIFVNAQNTYGMNALMIFSMGALESGYGRSTYAQNPANFNGLVVK
;
A
#
# COMPACT_ATOMS: atom_id res chain seq x y z
N MET A 1 -58.52 44.98 29.97
CA MET A 1 -58.75 43.65 30.59
C MET A 1 -58.26 42.60 29.61
N ARG A 2 -57.00 42.15 29.74
CA ARG A 2 -56.52 40.99 30.52
C ARG A 2 -56.63 39.65 29.75
N LYS A 3 -55.45 39.22 29.27
CA LYS A 3 -54.89 37.85 29.20
C LYS A 3 -55.61 36.86 28.24
N SER A 4 -54.94 36.08 27.39
CA SER A 4 -53.61 35.48 27.53
C SER A 4 -52.92 35.24 26.17
N LEU A 5 -51.63 35.52 26.18
CA LEU A 5 -50.57 35.17 25.22
C LEU A 5 -49.96 33.83 25.67
N LEU A 6 -49.65 32.89 24.75
CA LEU A 6 -48.64 31.81 24.86
C LEU A 6 -48.67 31.03 23.52
N VAL A 7 -47.78 31.29 22.55
CA VAL A 7 -46.43 30.71 22.37
C VAL A 7 -46.41 29.18 22.44
N PHE A 8 -46.19 28.53 21.29
CA PHE A 8 -45.54 27.22 21.21
C PHE A 8 -44.36 27.33 20.23
N LEU A 9 -43.25 27.81 20.79
CA LEU A 9 -41.91 27.84 20.21
C LEU A 9 -41.01 27.11 21.23
N LEU A 10 -40.07 26.30 20.73
CA LEU A 10 -39.06 25.50 21.46
C LEU A 10 -39.62 24.30 22.25
N THR A 11 -38.97 23.13 22.21
CA THR A 11 -37.59 22.95 22.69
C THR A 11 -36.73 22.05 21.81
N LEU A 12 -35.74 22.66 21.16
CA LEU A 12 -34.42 22.05 20.96
C LEU A 12 -33.77 22.02 22.35
N SER A 13 -33.95 20.93 23.09
CA SER A 13 -33.37 20.75 24.41
C SER A 13 -31.95 20.21 24.29
N LEU A 14 -31.03 21.02 24.82
CA LEU A 14 -29.65 20.75 25.19
C LEU A 14 -29.32 19.26 25.34
N ILE A 15 -28.40 18.75 24.51
CA ILE A 15 -27.49 17.69 24.94
C ILE A 15 -26.37 18.40 25.69
N SER A 16 -26.65 18.78 26.93
CA SER A 16 -25.63 19.24 27.87
C SER A 16 -24.94 18.02 28.47
N GLY A 17 -23.63 17.91 28.25
CA GLY A 17 -22.67 17.22 29.10
C GLY A 17 -23.08 15.83 29.60
N LEU A 18 -22.90 14.81 28.78
CA LEU A 18 -22.66 13.47 29.31
C LEU A 18 -21.21 13.41 29.80
N PRO A 19 -20.94 12.96 31.03
CA PRO A 19 -19.56 12.69 31.45
C PRO A 19 -19.00 11.62 30.53
N TYR A 20 -17.95 11.96 29.77
CA TYR A 20 -17.24 11.02 28.91
C TYR A 20 -16.71 9.88 29.79
N LYS A 21 -17.40 8.73 29.74
CA LYS A 21 -16.87 7.48 30.22
C LYS A 21 -16.21 6.83 29.02
N ALA A 22 -14.91 6.54 29.13
CA ALA A 22 -14.24 5.59 28.25
C ALA A 22 -15.07 4.30 28.20
N VAL A 23 -15.74 4.04 27.08
CA VAL A 23 -16.52 2.81 26.87
C VAL A 23 -15.62 1.86 26.08
N ARG A 24 -15.47 0.62 26.57
CA ARG A 24 -14.97 -0.48 25.73
C ARG A 24 -15.93 -0.59 24.55
N ALA A 25 -15.42 -0.70 23.31
CA ALA A 25 -16.16 -0.72 22.03
C ALA A 25 -17.65 -1.08 22.15
N ILE A 26 -18.55 -0.36 21.45
CA ILE A 26 -19.98 -0.71 21.49
C ILE A 26 -20.16 -2.19 21.18
N ASP A 27 -20.88 -2.88 22.08
CA ASP A 27 -21.39 -4.23 21.88
C ASP A 27 -22.48 -4.18 20.80
N CYS A 28 -22.06 -4.05 19.55
CA CYS A 28 -22.92 -4.28 18.39
C CYS A 28 -23.34 -5.76 18.41
N ILE A 29 -24.64 -6.05 18.61
CA ILE A 29 -25.15 -7.43 18.75
C ILE A 29 -25.58 -8.05 17.41
N GLY A 30 -24.98 -9.16 16.98
CA GLY A 30 -25.36 -9.83 15.72
C GLY A 30 -24.91 -9.07 14.47
N ASP A 31 -25.37 -9.51 13.30
CA ASP A 31 -24.83 -9.08 12.01
C ASP A 31 -25.06 -7.59 11.72
N ARG A 32 -24.00 -6.78 11.82
CA ARG A 32 -24.07 -5.32 11.68
C ARG A 32 -22.71 -4.69 11.42
N TYR A 33 -22.73 -3.39 11.10
CA TYR A 33 -21.56 -2.54 11.13
C TYR A 33 -21.48 -1.78 12.45
N SER A 34 -20.29 -1.64 13.03
CA SER A 34 -20.00 -0.55 13.96
C SER A 34 -19.32 0.59 13.21
N VAL A 35 -19.58 1.81 13.64
CA VAL A 35 -18.78 2.97 13.28
C VAL A 35 -18.14 3.49 14.56
N ASP A 36 -16.82 3.52 14.62
CA ASP A 36 -16.09 3.88 15.82
C ASP A 36 -14.94 4.83 15.50
N GLN A 37 -14.69 5.80 16.38
CA GLN A 37 -13.47 6.58 16.40
C GLN A 37 -12.43 5.88 17.29
N ILE A 38 -11.23 5.65 16.78
CA ILE A 38 -10.12 5.08 17.54
C ILE A 38 -9.50 6.19 18.41
N ILE A 39 -9.53 5.98 19.72
CA ILE A 39 -8.97 6.90 20.72
C ILE A 39 -7.58 6.43 21.15
N SER A 40 -7.43 5.12 21.38
CA SER A 40 -6.17 4.49 21.74
C SER A 40 -6.07 3.06 21.18
N GLN A 41 -4.95 2.37 21.42
CA GLN A 41 -4.79 0.97 21.00
C GLN A 41 -5.88 0.03 21.59
N THR A 42 -6.46 0.40 22.74
CA THR A 42 -7.46 -0.42 23.45
C THR A 42 -8.81 0.28 23.62
N GLU A 43 -8.95 1.52 23.15
CA GLU A 43 -10.14 2.35 23.36
C GLU A 43 -10.71 2.88 22.04
N LYS A 44 -12.01 2.70 21.89
CA LYS A 44 -12.79 3.15 20.73
C LYS A 44 -14.03 3.90 21.24
N LEU A 45 -14.27 5.10 20.73
CA LEU A 45 -15.52 5.83 20.93
C LEU A 45 -16.48 5.42 19.83
N SER A 46 -17.60 4.82 20.19
CA SER A 46 -18.56 4.42 19.17
C SER A 46 -19.48 5.56 18.75
N LEU A 47 -19.71 5.63 17.45
CA LEU A 47 -20.55 6.61 16.76
C LEU A 47 -21.88 6.02 16.29
N GLY A 48 -21.99 4.68 16.24
CA GLY A 48 -23.25 3.99 15.96
C GLY A 48 -23.09 2.53 15.52
N CYS A 49 -24.19 1.79 15.59
CA CYS A 49 -24.32 0.48 14.96
C CYS A 49 -25.35 0.58 13.82
N PHE A 50 -25.05 -0.05 12.69
CA PHE A 50 -25.88 0.00 11.48
C PHE A 50 -26.16 -1.40 10.98
N ALA A 51 -27.40 -1.68 10.57
CA ALA A 51 -27.72 -2.95 9.93
C ALA A 51 -26.87 -3.15 8.66
N LEU A 52 -26.61 -4.41 8.27
CA LEU A 52 -25.86 -4.69 7.03
C LEU A 52 -26.54 -4.10 5.78
N THR A 53 -27.85 -3.87 5.83
CA THR A 53 -28.61 -3.20 4.76
C THR A 53 -28.36 -1.69 4.67
N ASP A 54 -27.76 -1.08 5.70
CA ASP A 54 -27.55 0.36 5.84
C ASP A 54 -26.06 0.75 5.87
N TYR A 55 -25.29 0.14 4.96
CA TYR A 55 -23.88 0.51 4.77
C TYR A 55 -23.71 1.98 4.39
N ASP A 56 -24.59 2.52 3.54
CA ASP A 56 -24.50 3.91 3.07
C ASP A 56 -24.71 4.90 4.24
N GLY A 57 -25.61 4.58 5.19
CA GLY A 57 -25.78 5.33 6.43
C GLY A 57 -24.52 5.34 7.30
N ALA A 58 -23.87 4.17 7.46
CA ALA A 58 -22.60 4.06 8.16
C ALA A 58 -21.48 4.85 7.46
N ALA A 59 -21.39 4.77 6.13
CA ALA A 59 -20.40 5.46 5.31
C ALA A 59 -20.48 6.99 5.43
N ASN A 60 -21.69 7.55 5.58
CA ASN A 60 -21.86 8.99 5.77
C ASN A 60 -21.13 9.51 7.02
N LEU A 61 -21.02 8.70 8.09
CA LEU A 61 -20.33 9.10 9.31
C LEU A 61 -18.82 9.29 9.13
N LEU A 62 -18.19 8.68 8.11
CA LEU A 62 -16.77 8.89 7.80
C LEU A 62 -16.47 10.31 7.30
N THR A 63 -17.51 11.04 6.85
CA THR A 63 -17.39 12.37 6.27
C THR A 63 -17.89 13.49 7.19
N LEU A 64 -18.39 13.14 8.37
CA LEU A 64 -18.90 14.13 9.32
C LEU A 64 -17.76 14.84 10.06
N SER A 65 -17.90 16.16 10.17
CA SER A 65 -17.19 16.95 11.18
C SER A 65 -17.97 16.85 12.48
N ILE A 66 -17.37 16.26 13.53
CA ILE A 66 -17.90 16.41 14.90
C ILE A 66 -17.26 17.65 15.50
N THR A 67 -18.08 18.54 16.06
CA THR A 67 -17.63 19.64 16.90
C THR A 67 -17.07 19.07 18.20
N ASP A 68 -15.77 19.27 18.46
CA ASP A 68 -15.20 19.01 19.79
C ASP A 68 -15.83 20.01 20.78
N PRO A 69 -16.57 19.55 21.80
CA PRO A 69 -17.16 20.46 22.80
C PRO A 69 -16.11 21.15 23.70
N ASN A 70 -14.82 20.79 23.60
CA ASN A 70 -13.73 21.33 24.42
C ASN A 70 -12.73 22.22 23.66
N GLN A 71 -12.94 22.49 22.37
CA GLN A 71 -12.09 23.39 21.59
C GLN A 71 -12.93 24.56 21.07
N ASP A 72 -12.51 25.78 21.39
CA ASP A 72 -13.14 27.04 21.01
C ASP A 72 -13.37 27.14 19.50
N GLY A 73 -14.57 26.79 19.02
CA GLY A 73 -15.23 27.36 17.86
C GLY A 73 -14.53 27.31 16.49
N ASN A 74 -13.35 26.70 16.37
CA ASN A 74 -12.67 26.50 15.10
C ASN A 74 -13.17 25.19 14.46
N LEU A 75 -13.94 25.33 13.38
CA LEU A 75 -14.26 24.25 12.46
C LEU A 75 -12.96 23.80 11.76
N THR A 76 -12.23 22.85 12.32
CA THR A 76 -11.03 22.31 11.67
C THR A 76 -10.88 20.80 11.92
N ASP A 77 -10.83 20.06 10.81
CA ASP A 77 -10.72 18.61 10.60
C ASP A 77 -12.00 17.78 10.80
N ALA A 78 -12.35 17.00 9.76
CA ALA A 78 -13.27 15.86 9.89
C ALA A 78 -12.82 14.97 11.06
N LEU A 79 -13.73 14.21 11.66
CA LEU A 79 -13.34 13.21 12.67
C LEU A 79 -12.17 12.37 12.14
N LYS A 80 -11.01 12.45 12.80
CA LYS A 80 -9.86 11.62 12.45
C LYS A 80 -9.99 10.25 13.11
N ASN A 81 -9.56 9.22 12.39
CA ASN A 81 -9.40 7.84 12.85
C ASN A 81 -10.73 7.11 13.09
N VAL A 82 -11.72 7.37 12.23
CA VAL A 82 -13.01 6.69 12.23
C VAL A 82 -12.95 5.47 11.33
N THR A 83 -13.46 4.35 11.82
CA THR A 83 -13.53 3.10 11.08
C THR A 83 -14.96 2.61 10.99
N ILE A 84 -15.25 1.86 9.92
CA ILE A 84 -16.42 1.01 9.81
C ILE A 84 -15.95 -0.42 9.93
N THR A 85 -16.40 -1.10 10.99
CA THR A 85 -16.07 -2.51 11.23
C THR A 85 -17.28 -3.35 10.92
N TYR A 86 -17.13 -4.30 10.01
CA TYR A 86 -18.11 -5.34 9.74
C TYR A 86 -18.02 -6.43 10.81
N PHE A 87 -19.17 -6.82 11.35
CA PHE A 87 -19.34 -7.99 12.21
C PHE A 87 -20.37 -8.91 11.54
N GLY A 88 -19.95 -10.11 11.15
CA GLY A 88 -20.87 -11.09 10.57
C GLY A 88 -20.41 -12.53 10.69
N ASP A 89 -21.40 -13.42 10.56
CA ASP A 89 -21.38 -14.89 10.55
C ASP A 89 -21.42 -15.62 11.92
N ASN A 90 -22.07 -15.06 12.95
CA ASN A 90 -22.73 -15.87 14.01
C ASN A 90 -23.77 -15.07 14.84
N PRO A 91 -25.06 -15.46 14.88
CA PRO A 91 -26.09 -14.78 15.67
C PRO A 91 -26.03 -15.01 17.19
N ASN A 92 -25.10 -15.83 17.73
CA ASN A 92 -25.22 -16.35 19.11
C ASN A 92 -24.09 -16.04 20.11
N THR A 93 -23.18 -15.09 19.85
CA THR A 93 -22.16 -14.70 20.87
C THR A 93 -22.20 -13.22 21.19
N THR A 94 -22.58 -12.90 22.43
CA THR A 94 -22.72 -11.55 23.01
C THR A 94 -21.38 -10.85 23.30
N THR A 95 -20.26 -11.33 22.76
CA THR A 95 -18.94 -10.78 23.02
C THR A 95 -18.10 -10.89 21.75
N VAL A 96 -17.86 -9.76 21.07
CA VAL A 96 -16.93 -9.74 19.95
C VAL A 96 -15.52 -9.49 20.48
N VAL A 97 -14.69 -10.54 20.46
CA VAL A 97 -13.24 -10.41 20.57
C VAL A 97 -12.71 -10.25 19.15
N GLU A 98 -11.77 -9.31 18.97
CA GLU A 98 -11.19 -8.83 17.70
C GLU A 98 -10.35 -9.89 16.96
N THR A 99 -10.66 -11.18 17.10
CA THR A 99 -9.79 -12.26 16.62
C THR A 99 -10.42 -13.24 15.63
N ASP A 100 -11.73 -13.24 15.35
CA ASP A 100 -12.28 -14.22 14.37
C ASP A 100 -13.37 -13.73 13.39
N PHE A 101 -14.06 -12.59 13.59
CA PHE A 101 -15.19 -12.21 12.69
C PHE A 101 -15.36 -10.70 12.42
N SER A 102 -14.48 -9.85 12.96
CA SER A 102 -14.54 -8.40 12.78
C SER A 102 -13.54 -7.93 11.73
N LYS A 103 -14.01 -7.26 10.67
CA LYS A 103 -13.15 -6.73 9.59
C LYS A 103 -13.40 -5.24 9.39
N ILE A 104 -12.34 -4.43 9.44
CA ILE A 104 -12.43 -3.02 9.02
C ILE A 104 -12.67 -2.99 7.52
N VAL A 105 -13.82 -2.47 7.11
CA VAL A 105 -14.24 -2.40 5.70
C VAL A 105 -14.09 -1.01 5.11
N ALA A 106 -13.98 0.01 5.95
CA ALA A 106 -13.72 1.38 5.54
C ALA A 106 -13.10 2.16 6.70
N ALA A 107 -12.35 3.20 6.38
CA ALA A 107 -11.88 4.19 7.34
C ALA A 107 -11.74 5.56 6.66
N ASP A 108 -11.73 6.62 7.45
CA ASP A 108 -11.49 8.00 7.00
C ASP A 108 -10.02 8.20 6.58
N ARG A 109 -9.09 7.57 7.32
CA ARG A 109 -7.65 7.70 7.16
C ARG A 109 -6.96 6.37 7.41
N ALA A 110 -6.55 5.71 6.33
CA ALA A 110 -6.01 4.36 6.38
C ALA A 110 -4.93 4.11 5.32
N MET A 111 -4.15 3.07 5.55
CA MET A 111 -3.48 2.30 4.51
C MET A 111 -4.16 0.94 4.37
N ALA A 112 -3.71 0.14 3.42
CA ALA A 112 -4.14 -1.25 3.33
C ALA A 112 -2.96 -2.18 3.01
N TYR A 113 -3.21 -3.46 3.11
CA TYR A 113 -2.35 -4.51 2.58
C TYR A 113 -3.14 -5.46 1.70
N SER A 114 -2.52 -6.00 0.65
CA SER A 114 -3.08 -7.18 -0.03
C SER A 114 -3.03 -8.38 0.92
N GLN A 115 -4.13 -9.12 0.98
CA GLN A 115 -4.31 -10.33 1.79
C GLN A 115 -5.16 -11.37 1.04
N ASN A 116 -4.95 -11.46 -0.28
CA ASN A 116 -5.69 -12.36 -1.16
C ASN A 116 -5.46 -13.85 -0.87
N LEU A 117 -4.29 -14.22 -0.33
CA LEU A 117 -4.04 -15.62 0.00
C LEU A 117 -4.87 -16.07 1.20
N VAL A 118 -4.88 -15.25 2.25
CA VAL A 118 -5.61 -15.51 3.50
C VAL A 118 -7.11 -15.49 3.28
N TYR A 119 -7.63 -14.47 2.60
CA TYR A 119 -9.07 -14.27 2.49
C TYR A 119 -9.72 -14.96 1.30
N THR A 120 -8.96 -15.28 0.24
CA THR A 120 -9.53 -15.85 -0.98
C THR A 120 -8.77 -17.06 -1.52
N ASN A 121 -7.71 -17.53 -0.85
CA ASN A 121 -6.84 -18.60 -1.31
C ASN A 121 -6.34 -18.39 -2.75
N SER A 122 -6.07 -17.13 -3.11
CA SER A 122 -5.58 -16.74 -4.43
C SER A 122 -4.13 -16.25 -4.30
N PRO A 123 -3.21 -16.62 -5.19
CA PRO A 123 -1.83 -16.11 -5.17
C PRO A 123 -1.72 -14.64 -5.61
N THR A 124 -2.68 -14.16 -6.39
CA THR A 124 -2.72 -12.77 -6.87
C THR A 124 -4.08 -12.12 -6.61
N MET A 125 -4.07 -10.80 -6.56
CA MET A 125 -5.24 -9.94 -6.48
C MET A 125 -5.33 -9.07 -7.73
N ASN A 126 -6.48 -9.05 -8.39
CA ASN A 126 -6.74 -8.13 -9.49
C ASN A 126 -6.97 -6.70 -8.96
N ILE A 127 -6.46 -5.72 -9.69
CA ILE A 127 -6.80 -4.31 -9.55
C ILE A 127 -7.65 -3.92 -10.77
N TYR A 128 -8.79 -3.31 -10.52
CA TYR A 128 -9.82 -3.00 -11.51
C TYR A 128 -9.84 -1.51 -11.84
N ALA A 129 -10.17 -1.17 -13.09
CA ALA A 129 -10.32 0.21 -13.54
C ALA A 129 -11.61 0.89 -13.05
N ASN A 130 -12.59 0.10 -12.58
CA ASN A 130 -13.89 0.60 -12.13
C ASN A 130 -14.28 -0.01 -10.78
N SER A 131 -15.10 0.72 -10.01
CA SER A 131 -15.57 0.28 -8.69
C SER A 131 -16.40 -0.99 -8.76
N ALA A 132 -17.15 -1.23 -9.85
CA ALA A 132 -17.93 -2.45 -10.11
C ALA A 132 -17.10 -3.74 -10.24
N LEU A 133 -15.77 -3.65 -10.24
CA LEU A 133 -14.83 -4.78 -10.35
C LEU A 133 -15.04 -5.63 -11.61
N THR A 134 -15.41 -4.99 -12.73
CA THR A 134 -15.71 -5.69 -14.00
C THR A 134 -14.61 -5.59 -15.05
N THR A 135 -13.72 -4.60 -14.95
CA THR A 135 -12.64 -4.37 -15.92
C THR A 135 -11.30 -4.46 -15.21
N THR A 136 -10.65 -5.61 -15.30
CA THR A 136 -9.31 -5.80 -14.77
C THR A 136 -8.32 -4.88 -15.48
N TYR A 137 -7.52 -4.17 -14.70
CA TYR A 137 -6.51 -3.21 -15.16
C TYR A 137 -5.10 -3.78 -15.00
N THR A 138 -4.80 -4.38 -13.83
CA THR A 138 -3.53 -5.04 -13.52
C THR A 138 -3.74 -6.03 -12.37
N TYR A 139 -2.69 -6.62 -11.83
CA TYR A 139 -2.73 -7.49 -10.66
C TYR A 139 -1.49 -7.25 -9.77
N MET A 140 -1.56 -7.79 -8.56
CA MET A 140 -0.45 -7.81 -7.60
C MET A 140 -0.46 -9.10 -6.78
N ASP A 141 0.64 -9.35 -6.09
CA ASP A 141 0.83 -10.45 -5.14
C ASP A 141 0.32 -10.10 -3.73
N ASP A 142 0.32 -11.11 -2.86
CA ASP A 142 -0.13 -11.04 -1.47
C ASP A 142 0.82 -10.22 -0.57
N ARG A 143 0.35 -9.73 0.58
CA ARG A 143 1.13 -9.07 1.66
C ARG A 143 1.82 -7.77 1.31
N ASN A 144 1.42 -7.12 0.23
CA ASN A 144 2.01 -5.86 -0.24
C ASN A 144 1.30 -4.65 0.36
N PRO A 145 2.04 -3.60 0.78
CA PRO A 145 1.44 -2.36 1.27
C PRO A 145 0.75 -1.58 0.15
N LEU A 146 -0.37 -0.96 0.49
CA LEU A 146 -1.24 -0.21 -0.41
C LEU A 146 -1.55 1.17 0.18
N TYR A 147 -1.61 2.18 -0.69
CA TYR A 147 -2.28 3.43 -0.35
C TYR A 147 -3.79 3.21 -0.48
N TYR A 148 -4.53 3.48 0.59
CA TYR A 148 -5.99 3.39 0.61
C TYR A 148 -6.59 4.79 0.53
N TYR A 149 -7.66 4.95 -0.24
CA TYR A 149 -8.33 6.24 -0.41
C TYR A 149 -9.77 6.23 0.09
N SER A 150 -10.54 5.18 -0.22
CA SER A 150 -11.96 5.11 0.12
C SER A 150 -12.52 3.72 -0.14
N THR A 151 -13.59 3.35 0.55
CA THR A 151 -14.43 2.21 0.21
C THR A 151 -15.74 2.66 -0.38
N THR A 152 -16.25 1.92 -1.36
CA THR A 152 -17.58 2.11 -1.94
C THR A 152 -18.25 0.77 -2.20
N ARG A 153 -19.58 0.73 -2.08
CA ARG A 153 -20.37 -0.43 -2.51
C ARG A 153 -20.33 -0.53 -4.03
N PHE A 154 -20.03 -1.72 -4.54
CA PHE A 154 -19.96 -1.96 -5.97
C PHE A 154 -21.11 -2.83 -6.51
N SER A 155 -21.75 -3.62 -5.66
CA SER A 155 -22.89 -4.45 -6.03
C SER A 155 -23.73 -4.82 -4.80
N GLY A 156 -24.89 -5.42 -5.02
CA GLY A 156 -25.75 -5.98 -3.98
C GLY A 156 -26.86 -5.04 -3.50
N THR A 157 -28.03 -5.64 -3.22
CA THR A 157 -29.13 -5.06 -2.46
C THR A 157 -29.36 -5.91 -1.22
N GLY A 158 -29.84 -5.33 -0.12
CA GLY A 158 -29.98 -6.06 1.14
C GLY A 158 -28.66 -6.06 1.92
N ASN A 159 -28.32 -7.16 2.58
CA ASN A 159 -27.13 -7.24 3.41
C ASN A 159 -25.88 -6.97 2.58
N ILE A 160 -25.18 -5.89 2.89
CA ILE A 160 -23.88 -5.57 2.33
C ILE A 160 -22.84 -6.24 3.22
N THR A 161 -21.92 -6.98 2.59
CA THR A 161 -20.82 -7.67 3.24
C THR A 161 -19.50 -7.20 2.62
N PRO A 162 -18.32 -7.53 3.18
CA PRO A 162 -17.04 -7.19 2.56
C PRO A 162 -16.93 -7.61 1.09
N SER A 163 -17.61 -8.70 0.70
CA SER A 163 -17.62 -9.20 -0.69
C SER A 163 -18.31 -8.25 -1.69
N ASN A 164 -19.17 -7.36 -1.21
CA ASN A 164 -19.93 -6.37 -1.99
C ASN A 164 -19.28 -4.98 -2.04
N LEU A 165 -18.13 -4.84 -1.36
CA LEU A 165 -17.42 -3.57 -1.21
C LEU A 165 -16.11 -3.57 -2.01
N SER A 166 -15.81 -2.41 -2.58
CA SER A 166 -14.59 -2.14 -3.34
C SER A 166 -13.83 -0.99 -2.68
N ALA A 167 -12.51 -1.12 -2.57
CA ALA A 167 -11.66 -0.05 -2.09
C ALA A 167 -10.89 0.58 -3.25
N LEU A 168 -10.90 1.90 -3.33
CA LEU A 168 -9.98 2.66 -4.18
C LEU A 168 -8.61 2.66 -3.50
N ILE A 169 -7.63 2.10 -4.20
CA ILE A 169 -6.25 1.99 -3.73
C ILE A 169 -5.28 2.52 -4.79
N SER A 170 -4.02 2.67 -4.40
CA SER A 170 -2.94 2.69 -5.37
C SER A 170 -1.69 1.98 -4.89
N VAL A 171 -0.94 1.45 -5.86
CA VAL A 171 0.35 0.82 -5.67
C VAL A 171 1.21 1.09 -6.91
N ASN A 172 2.43 1.56 -6.71
CA ASN A 172 3.42 1.77 -7.78
C ASN A 172 2.86 2.49 -9.03
N GLY A 173 2.08 3.56 -8.81
CA GLY A 173 1.46 4.38 -9.85
C GLY A 173 0.17 3.82 -10.45
N ALA A 174 -0.15 2.55 -10.20
CA ALA A 174 -1.44 1.96 -10.54
C ALA A 174 -2.48 2.40 -9.49
N LYS A 175 -3.43 3.25 -9.89
CA LYS A 175 -4.60 3.63 -9.07
C LYS A 175 -5.85 2.95 -9.61
N GLY A 176 -6.55 2.23 -8.76
CA GLY A 176 -7.71 1.43 -9.17
C GLY A 176 -8.45 0.83 -7.98
N TYR A 177 -9.39 -0.07 -8.26
CA TYR A 177 -10.29 -0.66 -7.27
C TYR A 177 -9.93 -2.12 -7.00
N VAL A 178 -10.07 -2.54 -5.74
CA VAL A 178 -9.89 -3.93 -5.31
C VAL A 178 -11.10 -4.37 -4.49
N ASN A 179 -11.40 -5.66 -4.43
CA ASN A 179 -12.43 -6.16 -3.52
C ASN A 179 -11.95 -6.00 -2.07
N VAL A 180 -12.77 -5.41 -1.19
CA VAL A 180 -12.43 -5.25 0.24
C VAL A 180 -12.16 -6.60 0.90
N ASN A 181 -12.77 -7.68 0.41
CA ASN A 181 -12.50 -9.01 0.92
C ASN A 181 -11.06 -9.49 0.65
N GLN A 182 -10.31 -8.89 -0.26
CA GLN A 182 -8.93 -9.29 -0.59
C GLN A 182 -7.85 -8.40 0.03
N ILE A 183 -8.25 -7.42 0.84
CA ILE A 183 -7.33 -6.51 1.53
C ILE A 183 -7.62 -6.46 3.04
N GLN A 184 -6.61 -6.01 3.78
CA GLN A 184 -6.73 -5.60 5.17
C GLN A 184 -6.57 -4.09 5.25
N ILE A 185 -7.63 -3.38 5.65
CA ILE A 185 -7.59 -1.93 5.87
C ILE A 185 -7.07 -1.67 7.28
N ILE A 186 -6.14 -0.73 7.40
CA ILE A 186 -5.48 -0.40 8.65
C ILE A 186 -5.47 1.12 8.85
N PRO A 187 -6.14 1.64 9.90
CA PRO A 187 -6.15 3.06 10.21
C PRO A 187 -4.74 3.59 10.48
N LEU A 188 -4.40 4.75 9.90
CA LEU A 188 -3.04 5.30 10.01
C LEU A 188 -2.65 5.67 11.45
N ILE A 189 -3.61 5.84 12.37
CA ILE A 189 -3.33 6.06 13.81
C ILE A 189 -2.44 4.97 14.42
N TYR A 190 -2.53 3.72 13.94
CA TYR A 190 -1.65 2.64 14.40
C TYR A 190 -0.20 2.91 14.02
N MET A 191 0.04 3.42 12.82
CA MET A 191 1.39 3.75 12.35
C MET A 191 1.91 5.03 13.02
N ASP A 192 1.08 6.07 13.16
CA ASP A 192 1.46 7.34 13.79
C ASP A 192 1.98 7.14 15.22
N ASN A 193 1.35 6.21 15.96
CA ASN A 193 1.71 5.89 17.35
C ASN A 193 2.66 4.69 17.48
N GLY A 194 3.08 4.08 16.37
CA GLY A 194 3.92 2.88 16.38
C GLY A 194 3.26 1.66 17.05
N TRP A 195 1.93 1.60 17.07
CA TRP A 195 1.18 0.49 17.64
C TRP A 195 1.24 -0.75 16.75
N THR A 196 1.05 -1.89 17.39
CA THR A 196 0.94 -3.17 16.70
C THR A 196 -0.49 -3.39 16.21
N TYR A 197 -0.60 -4.08 15.09
CA TYR A 197 -1.85 -4.57 14.51
C TYR A 197 -1.76 -6.08 14.29
N ASN A 198 -2.87 -6.78 14.47
CA ASN A 198 -2.97 -8.22 14.26
C ASN A 198 -3.28 -8.50 12.79
N PHE A 199 -2.40 -9.26 12.15
CA PHE A 199 -2.58 -9.70 10.77
C PHE A 199 -2.86 -11.19 10.76
N ASP A 200 -3.93 -11.59 10.11
CA ASP A 200 -4.10 -13.00 9.74
C ASP A 200 -3.19 -13.30 8.54
N ILE A 201 -2.44 -14.40 8.62
CA ILE A 201 -1.56 -14.94 7.58
C ILE A 201 -1.68 -16.47 7.60
N ASP A 202 -1.29 -17.16 6.52
CA ASP A 202 -1.50 -18.63 6.41
C ASP A 202 -0.89 -19.47 7.55
N THR A 203 0.06 -18.89 8.31
CA THR A 203 0.70 -19.53 9.48
C THR A 203 0.06 -19.17 10.82
N GLY A 204 -1.07 -18.45 10.82
CA GLY A 204 -1.79 -17.95 11.99
C GLY A 204 -1.66 -16.44 12.19
N VAL A 205 -2.19 -15.93 13.31
CA VAL A 205 -2.20 -14.48 13.59
C VAL A 205 -0.80 -13.97 13.97
N LYS A 206 -0.41 -12.86 13.36
CA LYS A 206 0.86 -12.17 13.61
C LYS A 206 0.66 -10.71 14.01
N SER A 207 1.15 -10.33 15.18
CA SER A 207 1.12 -8.93 15.63
C SER A 207 2.38 -8.17 15.17
N LEU A 208 2.21 -7.10 14.40
CA LEU A 208 3.31 -6.31 13.84
C LEU A 208 3.07 -4.82 13.99
N ALA A 209 4.14 -4.04 14.19
CA ALA A 209 4.09 -2.59 14.05
C ALA A 209 3.84 -2.23 12.58
N VAL A 210 2.79 -1.45 12.33
CA VAL A 210 2.34 -1.11 10.98
C VAL A 210 3.30 -0.10 10.35
N LYS A 211 3.72 -0.34 9.10
CA LYS A 211 4.60 0.56 8.36
C LYS A 211 4.16 0.67 6.91
N GLN A 212 3.88 1.88 6.45
CA GLN A 212 3.66 2.15 5.02
C GLN A 212 4.96 1.95 4.22
N ALA A 213 4.84 1.65 2.93
CA ALA A 213 5.99 1.74 2.03
C ALA A 213 6.53 3.18 1.99
N TYR A 214 7.85 3.32 1.98
CA TYR A 214 8.48 4.64 1.94
C TYR A 214 9.74 4.62 1.09
N TYR A 215 10.10 5.78 0.59
CA TYR A 215 11.35 6.04 -0.09
C TYR A 215 12.33 6.69 0.89
N ILE A 216 13.61 6.36 0.75
CA ILE A 216 14.67 7.01 1.51
C ILE A 216 15.73 7.52 0.55
N VAL A 217 16.15 8.76 0.76
CA VAL A 217 17.31 9.34 0.10
C VAL A 217 18.48 9.31 1.05
N VAL A 218 19.57 8.67 0.62
CA VAL A 218 20.79 8.47 1.42
C VAL A 218 22.03 8.74 0.58
N GLU A 219 23.14 9.08 1.25
CA GLU A 219 24.47 9.04 0.63
C GLU A 219 25.19 7.77 1.05
N GLU A 220 25.66 6.99 0.08
CA GLU A 220 26.35 5.73 0.34
C GLU A 220 27.56 5.56 -0.56
N ASP A 221 28.61 4.96 0.00
CA ASP A 221 29.77 4.50 -0.74
C ASP A 221 29.44 3.16 -1.41
N LYS A 222 29.62 3.09 -2.73
CA LYS A 222 29.44 1.90 -3.55
C LYS A 222 30.76 1.48 -4.18
N GLN A 223 31.04 0.19 -4.12
CA GLN A 223 32.12 -0.39 -4.90
C GLN A 223 31.73 -0.38 -6.38
N THR A 224 32.62 0.12 -7.22
CA THR A 224 32.51 0.08 -8.68
C THR A 224 33.76 -0.55 -9.28
N ILE A 225 33.73 -0.85 -10.58
CA ILE A 225 34.94 -1.27 -11.33
C ILE A 225 36.08 -0.26 -11.17
N ASN A 226 35.74 1.03 -11.01
CA ASN A 226 36.70 2.13 -10.87
C ASN A 226 36.95 2.52 -9.39
N GLY A 227 36.78 1.58 -8.47
CA GLY A 227 36.95 1.81 -7.03
C GLY A 227 35.68 2.30 -6.32
N ILE A 228 35.84 2.70 -5.06
CA ILE A 228 34.73 3.14 -4.21
C ILE A 228 34.30 4.55 -4.62
N LYS A 229 33.00 4.75 -4.83
CA LYS A 229 32.39 6.06 -5.16
C LYS A 229 31.20 6.33 -4.27
N LYS A 230 31.03 7.59 -3.86
CA LYS A 230 29.86 8.03 -3.11
C LYS A 230 28.72 8.43 -4.05
N PHE A 231 27.51 7.95 -3.77
CA PHE A 231 26.31 8.28 -4.54
C PHE A 231 25.17 8.74 -3.62
N LYS A 232 24.46 9.78 -4.05
CA LYS A 232 23.16 10.16 -3.49
C LYS A 232 22.08 9.30 -4.14
N GLN A 233 21.57 8.33 -3.39
CA GLN A 233 20.66 7.30 -3.91
C GLN A 233 19.24 7.49 -3.38
N LEU A 234 18.28 7.18 -4.22
CA LEU A 234 16.88 6.98 -3.86
C LEU A 234 16.62 5.47 -3.75
N LYS A 235 16.10 5.03 -2.61
CA LYS A 235 15.74 3.64 -2.35
C LYS A 235 14.26 3.54 -1.98
N LEU A 236 13.62 2.45 -2.36
CA LEU A 236 12.27 2.08 -1.93
C LEU A 236 12.36 0.99 -0.87
N ILE A 237 11.71 1.23 0.27
CA ILE A 237 11.54 0.25 1.33
C ILE A 237 10.10 -0.27 1.30
N LEU A 238 9.95 -1.54 0.96
CA LEU A 238 8.68 -2.25 1.02
C LEU A 238 8.58 -3.00 2.36
N ASN A 239 7.58 -2.60 3.16
CA ASN A 239 7.27 -3.20 4.46
C ASN A 239 6.13 -4.19 4.29
N PHE A 240 6.41 -5.43 3.85
CA PHE A 240 5.41 -6.47 3.70
C PHE A 240 4.84 -6.91 5.06
N ILE A 241 3.71 -7.62 5.05
CA ILE A 241 3.24 -8.38 6.22
C ILE A 241 4.14 -9.62 6.42
N SER A 242 5.38 -9.38 6.82
CA SER A 242 6.38 -10.40 7.09
C SER A 242 7.43 -9.86 8.08
N THR A 243 8.42 -10.66 8.47
CA THR A 243 9.57 -10.14 9.25
C THR A 243 10.65 -9.53 8.36
N PHE A 244 10.46 -9.58 7.04
CA PHE A 244 11.42 -9.15 6.03
C PHE A 244 10.92 -7.87 5.35
N ASN A 245 11.77 -6.85 5.39
CA ASN A 245 11.61 -5.67 4.56
C ASN A 245 12.51 -5.81 3.33
N SER A 246 12.00 -5.46 2.15
CA SER A 246 12.84 -5.37 0.96
C SER A 246 13.26 -3.93 0.74
N SER A 247 14.52 -3.75 0.38
CA SER A 247 15.08 -2.46 -0.03
C SER A 247 15.48 -2.57 -1.49
N TYR A 248 14.93 -1.71 -2.34
CA TYR A 248 15.26 -1.63 -3.75
C TYR A 248 15.97 -0.31 -4.04
N GLU A 249 17.14 -0.39 -4.69
CA GLU A 249 17.79 0.80 -5.24
C GLU A 249 17.04 1.22 -6.50
N ILE A 250 16.40 2.39 -6.44
CA ILE A 250 15.62 2.91 -7.56
C ILE A 250 16.56 3.61 -8.53
N GLY A 251 17.42 4.49 -8.03
CA GLY A 251 18.40 5.21 -8.84
C GLY A 251 19.08 6.33 -8.07
N LEU A 252 19.75 7.22 -8.79
CA LEU A 252 20.28 8.44 -8.19
C LEU A 252 19.12 9.36 -7.80
N ALA A 253 19.16 9.88 -6.57
CA ALA A 253 18.18 10.86 -6.13
C ALA A 253 18.46 12.19 -6.84
N PRO A 254 17.43 12.92 -7.30
CA PRO A 254 17.63 14.22 -7.92
C PRO A 254 18.16 15.24 -6.89
N ASP A 255 18.86 16.26 -7.36
CA ASP A 255 19.49 17.27 -6.48
C ASP A 255 18.48 17.95 -5.57
N TRP A 256 17.28 18.25 -6.09
CA TRP A 256 16.21 18.92 -5.38
C TRP A 256 15.54 18.08 -4.29
N LEU A 257 15.71 16.75 -4.26
CA LEU A 257 15.15 15.87 -3.23
C LEU A 257 16.19 15.65 -2.12
N PRO A 258 16.07 16.25 -0.93
CA PRO A 258 17.08 16.15 0.12
C PRO A 258 17.23 14.72 0.67
N ILE A 259 18.27 14.51 1.49
CA ILE A 259 18.39 13.29 2.31
C ILE A 259 17.23 13.25 3.30
N GLY A 260 16.52 12.13 3.37
CA GLY A 260 15.33 11.99 4.20
C GLY A 260 14.44 10.83 3.81
N THR A 261 13.32 10.69 4.52
CA THR A 261 12.27 9.69 4.27
C THR A 261 11.06 10.35 3.64
N TYR A 262 10.51 9.71 2.61
CA TYR A 262 9.42 10.23 1.80
C TYR A 262 8.37 9.16 1.50
N TYR A 263 7.14 9.57 1.26
CA TYR A 263 6.05 8.70 0.82
C TYR A 263 5.69 9.04 -0.62
N SER A 264 5.40 8.03 -1.43
CA SER A 264 5.04 8.23 -2.83
C SER A 264 4.22 7.05 -3.36
N PRO A 265 2.97 7.27 -3.77
CA PRO A 265 2.16 6.23 -4.39
C PRO A 265 2.65 5.78 -5.78
N ASP A 266 3.43 6.62 -6.45
CA ASP A 266 3.82 6.43 -7.86
C ASP A 266 5.33 6.48 -8.14
N GLY A 267 6.14 6.79 -7.14
CA GLY A 267 7.59 6.97 -7.29
C GLY A 267 7.98 8.22 -8.09
N ILE A 268 7.03 9.10 -8.43
CA ILE A 268 7.22 10.32 -9.21
C ILE A 268 7.11 11.56 -8.31
N TYR A 269 6.04 11.62 -7.51
CA TYR A 269 5.77 12.72 -6.58
C TYR A 269 6.03 12.26 -5.16
N PHE A 270 6.81 13.03 -4.41
CA PHE A 270 7.21 12.68 -3.04
C PHE A 270 6.55 13.59 -2.03
N PHE A 271 6.21 13.02 -0.88
CA PHE A 271 5.56 13.70 0.24
C PHE A 271 6.34 13.43 1.52
N THR A 272 6.36 14.40 2.44
CA THR A 272 7.03 14.24 3.75
C THR A 272 6.13 13.59 4.81
N ASP A 273 4.86 13.39 4.48
CA ASP A 273 3.86 12.79 5.37
C ASP A 273 3.09 11.67 4.67
N VAL A 274 2.56 10.77 5.49
CA VAL A 274 1.81 9.58 5.09
C VAL A 274 0.41 9.89 4.55
N ASP A 275 -0.11 11.08 4.85
CA ASP A 275 -1.38 11.59 4.33
C ASP A 275 -1.27 12.13 2.91
N LEU A 276 -0.04 12.25 2.38
CA LEU A 276 0.25 12.82 1.07
C LEU A 276 -0.22 14.28 0.94
N LYS A 277 -0.14 15.05 2.03
CA LYS A 277 -0.60 16.46 2.08
C LYS A 277 0.52 17.46 1.82
N ASN A 278 1.76 17.13 2.15
CA ASN A 278 2.92 18.01 2.02
C ASN A 278 3.85 17.50 0.91
N PRO A 279 3.63 17.90 -0.35
CA PRO A 279 4.52 17.53 -1.45
C PRO A 279 5.88 18.20 -1.31
N VAL A 280 6.93 17.49 -1.71
CA VAL A 280 8.29 18.05 -1.83
C VAL A 280 8.36 18.94 -3.06
N LEU A 281 8.89 20.15 -2.90
CA LEU A 281 9.00 21.14 -3.97
C LEU A 281 10.38 21.08 -4.65
N ASN A 282 10.39 21.35 -5.95
CA ASN A 282 11.57 21.73 -6.71
C ASN A 282 11.42 23.20 -7.12
N GLY A 283 12.06 24.09 -6.37
CA GLY A 283 11.79 25.53 -6.46
C GLY A 283 10.38 25.86 -5.99
N THR A 284 9.55 26.43 -6.85
CA THR A 284 8.16 26.82 -6.55
C THR A 284 7.12 25.78 -6.99
N SER A 285 7.53 24.72 -7.69
CA SER A 285 6.64 23.69 -8.23
C SER A 285 6.83 22.37 -7.48
N ILE A 286 5.81 21.51 -7.49
CA ILE A 286 5.95 20.15 -6.96
C ILE A 286 7.03 19.41 -7.76
N GLY A 287 8.01 18.84 -7.05
CA GLY A 287 9.09 18.07 -7.64
C GLY A 287 8.57 16.81 -8.33
N LYS A 288 9.12 16.50 -9.50
CA LYS A 288 8.82 15.28 -10.25
C LYS A 288 10.11 14.53 -10.53
N PHE A 289 10.14 13.26 -10.19
CA PHE A 289 11.25 12.37 -10.51
C PHE A 289 10.79 11.33 -11.52
N TYR A 290 11.53 11.17 -12.60
CA TYR A 290 11.36 10.06 -13.51
C TYR A 290 12.64 9.24 -13.47
N ASN A 291 12.55 8.03 -12.92
CA ASN A 291 13.67 7.12 -12.95
C ASN A 291 14.07 6.85 -14.40
N TYR A 292 15.34 7.09 -14.72
CA TYR A 292 15.81 7.01 -16.10
C TYR A 292 15.47 5.66 -16.74
N TYR A 293 15.77 4.54 -16.08
CA TYR A 293 15.57 3.21 -16.66
C TYR A 293 14.11 2.75 -16.66
N ALA A 294 13.28 3.21 -15.71
CA ALA A 294 11.85 2.91 -15.69
C ALA A 294 11.07 3.60 -16.83
N PHE A 295 11.54 4.76 -17.29
CA PHE A 295 10.90 5.55 -18.35
C PHE A 295 11.67 5.55 -19.68
N THR A 296 12.83 4.89 -19.73
CA THR A 296 13.57 4.71 -20.99
C THR A 296 12.80 3.74 -21.89
N ASN A 297 12.59 4.14 -23.14
CA ASN A 297 11.96 3.27 -24.13
C ASN A 297 12.84 2.02 -24.33
N LEU A 298 12.25 0.84 -24.16
CA LEU A 298 12.93 -0.43 -24.38
C LEU A 298 13.41 -0.59 -25.85
N ARG A 299 12.88 0.20 -26.79
CA ARG A 299 13.37 0.27 -28.17
C ARG A 299 14.54 1.24 -28.42
N SER A 300 15.06 1.86 -27.36
CA SER A 300 16.26 2.68 -27.45
C SER A 300 17.50 1.81 -27.67
N LYS A 301 18.58 2.42 -28.18
CA LYS A 301 19.87 1.75 -28.35
C LYS A 301 20.75 2.00 -27.12
N SER A 302 21.23 0.94 -26.49
CA SER A 302 22.33 1.00 -25.53
C SER A 302 23.65 1.29 -26.26
N ASN A 303 24.48 2.14 -25.65
CA ASN A 303 25.83 2.43 -26.13
C ASN A 303 26.89 1.47 -25.57
N TYR A 304 26.52 0.59 -24.64
CA TYR A 304 27.44 -0.41 -24.10
C TYR A 304 27.74 -1.50 -25.12
N THR A 305 29.02 -1.83 -25.21
CA THR A 305 29.55 -2.96 -26.00
C THR A 305 29.35 -4.29 -25.27
N GLY A 306 29.40 -5.40 -26.00
CA GLY A 306 29.32 -6.73 -25.39
C GLY A 306 30.45 -6.98 -24.40
N ALA A 307 31.66 -6.47 -24.69
CA ALA A 307 32.81 -6.54 -23.79
C ALA A 307 32.57 -5.80 -22.46
N GLU A 308 31.93 -4.62 -22.48
CA GLU A 308 31.60 -3.88 -21.26
C GLU A 308 30.52 -4.60 -20.44
N ILE A 309 29.53 -5.19 -21.10
CA ILE A 309 28.50 -6.01 -20.43
C ILE A 309 29.15 -7.23 -19.76
N ASN A 310 30.03 -7.95 -20.45
CA ASN A 310 30.76 -9.08 -19.90
C ASN A 310 31.64 -8.66 -18.71
N SER A 311 32.37 -7.54 -18.85
CA SER A 311 33.22 -6.99 -17.79
C SER A 311 32.42 -6.64 -16.53
N TYR A 312 31.20 -6.10 -16.70
CA TYR A 312 30.31 -5.84 -15.58
C TYR A 312 29.83 -7.12 -14.89
N LEU A 313 29.44 -8.15 -15.66
CA LEU A 313 29.04 -9.43 -15.10
C LEU A 313 30.19 -10.06 -14.29
N ASP A 314 31.39 -10.11 -14.86
CA ASP A 314 32.57 -10.66 -14.18
C ASP A 314 32.86 -9.91 -12.87
N TYR A 315 32.84 -8.58 -12.93
CA TYR A 315 32.96 -7.74 -11.74
C TYR A 315 31.91 -8.08 -10.69
N TYR A 316 30.62 -8.14 -11.08
CA TYR A 316 29.53 -8.45 -10.17
C TYR A 316 29.71 -9.81 -9.49
N GLN A 317 30.10 -10.83 -10.25
CA GLN A 317 30.34 -12.18 -9.73
C GLN A 317 31.51 -12.16 -8.72
N VAL A 318 32.63 -11.54 -9.09
CA VAL A 318 33.83 -11.45 -8.23
C VAL A 318 33.54 -10.74 -6.91
N VAL A 319 32.88 -9.57 -6.92
CA VAL A 319 32.59 -8.85 -5.67
C VAL A 319 31.60 -9.59 -4.77
N ASN A 320 30.75 -10.44 -5.35
CA ASN A 320 29.84 -11.32 -4.62
C ASN A 320 30.48 -12.69 -4.26
N LYS A 321 31.80 -12.86 -4.45
CA LYS A 321 32.55 -14.11 -4.20
C LYS A 321 32.00 -15.30 -4.99
N GLN A 322 31.65 -15.06 -6.23
CA GLN A 322 31.06 -16.03 -7.16
C GLN A 322 32.04 -16.24 -8.32
N ASP A 323 32.11 -17.48 -8.83
CA ASP A 323 32.88 -17.78 -10.03
C ASP A 323 32.12 -17.26 -11.27
N PRO A 324 32.69 -16.31 -12.04
CA PRO A 324 32.06 -15.84 -13.25
C PRO A 324 31.76 -16.98 -14.25
N ASN A 325 32.60 -18.00 -14.33
CA ASN A 325 32.41 -19.09 -15.30
C ASN A 325 31.20 -19.99 -14.97
N ALA A 326 30.64 -19.89 -13.77
CA ALA A 326 29.46 -20.65 -13.37
C ALA A 326 28.14 -20.02 -13.85
N SER A 327 28.18 -18.83 -14.46
CA SER A 327 27.00 -18.17 -15.02
C SER A 327 26.76 -18.56 -16.47
N THR A 328 25.51 -18.86 -16.80
CA THR A 328 25.05 -19.03 -18.19
C THR A 328 25.08 -17.74 -19.01
N MET A 329 25.25 -16.58 -18.36
CA MET A 329 25.35 -15.28 -19.00
C MET A 329 26.80 -14.86 -19.29
N THR A 330 27.79 -15.67 -18.93
CA THR A 330 29.20 -15.33 -19.14
C THR A 330 29.57 -15.34 -20.62
N ASN A 331 30.28 -14.30 -21.05
CA ASN A 331 30.64 -14.05 -22.45
C ASN A 331 29.44 -13.91 -23.41
N THR A 332 28.25 -13.55 -22.90
CA THR A 332 27.04 -13.39 -23.72
C THR A 332 26.75 -11.95 -24.14
N GLY A 333 27.57 -10.97 -23.74
CA GLY A 333 27.34 -9.55 -24.03
C GLY A 333 27.13 -9.25 -25.53
N ASP A 334 27.88 -9.89 -26.42
CA ASP A 334 27.72 -9.73 -27.86
C ASP A 334 26.38 -10.29 -28.38
N ILE A 335 25.83 -11.31 -27.72
CA ILE A 335 24.50 -11.85 -28.03
C ILE A 335 23.45 -10.77 -27.78
N PHE A 336 23.50 -10.09 -26.63
CA PHE A 336 22.57 -9.00 -26.32
C PHE A 336 22.71 -7.80 -27.27
N VAL A 337 23.94 -7.42 -27.63
CA VAL A 337 24.19 -6.33 -28.59
C VAL A 337 23.72 -6.72 -30.00
N ASN A 338 23.93 -7.96 -30.43
CA ASN A 338 23.43 -8.44 -31.71
C ASN A 338 21.90 -8.51 -31.73
N ALA A 339 21.27 -8.96 -30.64
CA ALA A 339 19.81 -8.96 -30.48
C ALA A 339 19.26 -7.52 -30.52
N GLN A 340 19.95 -6.55 -29.91
CA GLN A 340 19.60 -5.13 -30.04
C GLN A 340 19.60 -4.66 -31.49
N ASN A 341 20.65 -4.96 -32.25
CA ASN A 341 20.77 -4.53 -33.64
C ASN A 341 19.74 -5.23 -34.55
N THR A 342 19.35 -6.46 -34.21
CA THR A 342 18.41 -7.27 -35.00
C THR A 342 16.96 -6.94 -34.70
N TYR A 343 16.60 -6.83 -33.41
CA TYR A 343 15.22 -6.70 -32.95
C TYR A 343 14.86 -5.29 -32.45
N GLY A 344 15.84 -4.38 -32.37
CA GLY A 344 15.64 -3.01 -31.90
C GLY A 344 15.32 -2.91 -30.41
N MET A 345 15.91 -3.78 -29.59
CA MET A 345 15.68 -3.85 -28.13
C MET A 345 16.93 -3.41 -27.37
N ASN A 346 16.81 -2.55 -26.36
CA ASN A 346 17.94 -2.04 -25.59
C ASN A 346 18.73 -3.18 -24.93
N ALA A 347 19.99 -3.38 -25.35
CA ALA A 347 20.83 -4.49 -24.92
C ALA A 347 21.05 -4.52 -23.41
N LEU A 348 21.28 -3.35 -22.79
CA LEU A 348 21.52 -3.25 -21.35
C LEU A 348 20.26 -3.62 -20.57
N MET A 349 19.09 -3.10 -20.95
CA MET A 349 17.84 -3.39 -20.25
C MET A 349 17.46 -4.87 -20.35
N ILE A 350 17.62 -5.49 -21.52
CA ILE A 350 17.36 -6.93 -21.69
C ILE A 350 18.36 -7.78 -20.92
N PHE A 351 19.65 -7.41 -20.90
CA PHE A 351 20.64 -8.05 -20.05
C PHE A 351 20.26 -7.95 -18.56
N SER A 352 19.84 -6.78 -18.08
CA SER A 352 19.41 -6.59 -16.69
C SER A 352 18.17 -7.40 -16.32
N MET A 353 17.21 -7.54 -17.24
CA MET A 353 16.04 -8.42 -17.06
C MET A 353 16.48 -9.89 -16.96
N GLY A 354 17.34 -10.34 -17.88
CA GLY A 354 17.91 -11.69 -17.83
C GLY A 354 18.63 -11.96 -16.51
N ALA A 355 19.43 -11.00 -16.03
CA ALA A 355 20.13 -11.10 -14.75
C ALA A 355 19.17 -11.18 -13.56
N LEU A 356 18.10 -10.38 -13.54
CA LEU A 356 17.08 -10.42 -12.49
C LEU A 356 16.37 -11.77 -12.43
N GLU A 357 15.87 -12.26 -13.57
CA GLU A 357 15.07 -13.49 -13.64
C GLU A 357 15.89 -14.78 -13.45
N SER A 358 17.21 -14.73 -13.71
CA SER A 358 18.10 -15.89 -13.65
C SER A 358 19.08 -15.89 -12.48
N GLY A 359 19.04 -14.88 -11.61
CA GLY A 359 20.06 -14.70 -10.58
C GLY A 359 21.46 -14.55 -11.19
N TYR A 360 21.60 -13.64 -12.16
CA TYR A 360 22.81 -13.42 -12.95
C TYR A 360 23.30 -14.70 -13.65
N GLY A 361 22.38 -15.49 -14.19
CA GLY A 361 22.64 -16.72 -14.96
C GLY A 361 22.98 -17.95 -14.12
N ARG A 362 22.75 -17.90 -12.81
CA ARG A 362 23.18 -18.94 -11.85
C ARG A 362 22.05 -19.75 -11.23
N SER A 363 20.80 -19.36 -11.44
CA SER A 363 19.67 -20.14 -10.93
C SER A 363 19.72 -21.55 -11.52
N THR A 364 19.31 -22.55 -10.73
CA THR A 364 19.23 -23.95 -11.19
C THR A 364 18.37 -24.07 -12.46
N TYR A 365 17.34 -23.22 -12.57
CA TYR A 365 16.45 -23.16 -13.73
C TYR A 365 17.14 -22.61 -14.98
N ALA A 366 17.98 -21.57 -14.84
CA ALA A 366 18.75 -21.03 -15.95
C ALA A 366 19.83 -22.01 -16.42
N GLN A 367 20.47 -22.72 -15.49
CA GLN A 367 21.49 -23.73 -15.80
C GLN A 367 20.90 -25.01 -16.41
N ASN A 368 19.65 -25.35 -16.07
CA ASN A 368 18.97 -26.58 -16.50
C ASN A 368 17.59 -26.29 -17.13
N PRO A 369 17.55 -25.74 -18.35
CA PRO A 369 16.31 -25.30 -19.00
C PRO A 369 15.33 -26.44 -19.34
N ALA A 370 15.75 -27.71 -19.27
CA ALA A 370 14.89 -28.88 -19.47
C ALA A 370 13.80 -29.05 -18.38
N ASN A 371 13.88 -28.30 -17.29
CA ASN A 371 12.92 -28.35 -16.17
C ASN A 371 11.76 -27.34 -16.29
N PHE A 372 11.51 -26.74 -17.47
CA PHE A 372 10.48 -25.71 -17.64
C PHE A 372 9.54 -25.94 -18.85
N ASN A 373 8.23 -25.85 -18.61
CA ASN A 373 7.15 -25.80 -19.60
C ASN A 373 6.79 -24.34 -19.99
N GLY A 374 7.77 -23.48 -20.28
CA GLY A 374 7.52 -22.16 -20.88
C GLY A 374 8.31 -20.98 -20.27
N LEU A 375 9.02 -20.26 -21.15
CA LEU A 375 9.83 -19.05 -20.95
C LEU A 375 11.22 -19.28 -20.33
N VAL A 376 12.18 -19.63 -21.19
CA VAL A 376 13.60 -19.38 -20.96
C VAL A 376 13.99 -18.17 -21.79
N VAL A 377 14.48 -17.12 -21.14
CA VAL A 377 15.25 -16.07 -21.81
C VAL A 377 16.60 -16.68 -22.17
N LYS A 378 16.82 -16.95 -23.46
CA LYS A 378 18.16 -17.13 -24.04
C LYS A 378 18.51 -15.93 -24.89
#